data_AF-A0A9D1A8K9-F1
#
_entry.id   AF-A0A9D1A8K9-F1
#
_cell.length_a   1.000
_cell.length_b   1.000
_cell.length_c   1.000
_cell.angle_alpha   90.00
_cell.angle_beta   90.00
_cell.angle_gamma   90.00
#
_symmetry.space_group_name_H-M   'P 1'
#
loop_
_entity.id
_entity.type
_entity.pdbx_description
1 polymer ?
#
loop_
_entity_poly.entity_id
_entity_poly.type
_entity_poly.pdbx_seq_one_letter_code
_entity_poly.pdbx_strand_id
1 'polypeptide(L)'
;MALFESYERRINKINGVLAQYGIGSVEECREICKAKGFDPYEIVKGIQPICFENACWAYCVGAAIAIKSGVKTAAEAAKLIGVGLQSFCLDGSVAEDRKVGLGHGNLGAML
;
A
#
# COMPACT_ATOMS: atom_id res chain seq x y z
N MET A 1 -15.10 1.32 -13.85
CA MET A 1 -14.89 0.03 -13.16
C MET A 1 -14.18 0.34 -11.85
N ALA A 2 -14.50 -0.34 -10.74
CA ALA A 2 -13.82 -0.08 -9.47
C ALA A 2 -12.31 -0.38 -9.58
N LEU A 3 -11.46 0.40 -8.89
CA LEU A 3 -10.01 0.25 -8.97
C LEU A 3 -9.51 -1.10 -8.46
N PHE A 4 -10.19 -1.67 -7.47
CA PHE A 4 -9.82 -2.91 -6.79
C PHE A 4 -11.04 -3.58 -6.15
N GLU A 5 -10.88 -4.83 -5.72
CA GLU A 5 -11.99 -5.67 -5.25
C GLU A 5 -12.50 -5.21 -3.88
N SER A 6 -13.83 -5.17 -3.73
CA SER A 6 -14.51 -4.68 -2.52
C SER A 6 -14.21 -3.21 -2.18
N TYR A 7 -14.04 -2.36 -3.19
CA TYR A 7 -13.72 -0.92 -3.06
C TYR A 7 -14.50 -0.21 -1.95
N GLU A 8 -15.85 -0.25 -2.00
CA GLU A 8 -16.74 0.40 -1.02
C GLU A 8 -16.46 0.01 0.43
N ARG A 9 -16.04 -1.25 0.66
CA ARG A 9 -15.75 -1.76 2.00
C ARG A 9 -14.37 -1.37 2.52
N ARG A 10 -13.47 -0.91 1.65
CA ARG A 10 -12.06 -0.63 1.97
C ARG A 10 -11.75 0.86 1.94
N ILE A 11 -12.40 1.62 1.06
CA ILE A 11 -11.98 2.97 0.70
C ILE A 11 -11.95 3.93 1.89
N ASN A 12 -12.93 3.87 2.79
CA ASN A 12 -12.96 4.72 3.98
C ASN A 12 -11.74 4.52 4.88
N LYS A 13 -11.33 3.26 5.07
CA LYS A 13 -10.14 2.92 5.86
C LYS A 13 -8.86 3.37 5.16
N ILE A 14 -8.75 3.12 3.85
CA ILE A 14 -7.59 3.54 3.06
C ILE A 14 -7.43 5.06 3.07
N ASN A 15 -8.51 5.80 2.79
CA ASN A 15 -8.51 7.27 2.83
C ASN A 15 -8.17 7.81 4.21
N GLY A 16 -8.65 7.16 5.29
CA GLY A 16 -8.29 7.51 6.66
C GLY A 16 -6.79 7.36 6.95
N VAL A 17 -6.11 6.40 6.31
CA VAL A 17 -4.65 6.26 6.38
C VAL A 17 -3.96 7.31 5.51
N LEU A 18 -4.40 7.49 4.26
CA LEU A 18 -3.80 8.46 3.31
C LEU A 18 -3.84 9.90 3.84
N ALA A 19 -4.92 10.29 4.50
CA ALA A 19 -5.07 11.61 5.11
C ALA A 19 -3.98 11.92 6.14
N GLN A 20 -3.49 10.91 6.87
CA GLN A 20 -2.40 11.07 7.85
C GLN A 20 -1.06 11.46 7.20
N TYR A 21 -0.91 11.19 5.90
CA TYR A 21 0.29 11.46 5.12
C TYR A 21 0.10 12.59 4.09
N GLY A 22 -1.04 13.28 4.14
CA GLY A 22 -1.35 14.36 3.20
C GLY A 22 -1.44 13.88 1.75
N ILE A 23 -2.04 12.71 1.53
CA ILE A 23 -2.36 12.15 0.21
C ILE A 23 -3.88 12.14 0.05
N GLY A 24 -4.38 12.64 -1.07
CA GLY A 24 -5.79 12.86 -1.33
C GLY A 24 -6.54 11.66 -1.92
N SER A 25 -5.86 10.75 -2.63
CA SER A 25 -6.50 9.56 -3.20
C SER A 25 -5.55 8.38 -3.44
N VAL A 26 -6.14 7.20 -3.71
CA VAL A 26 -5.39 6.00 -4.06
C VAL A 26 -4.69 6.15 -5.41
N GLU A 27 -5.34 6.82 -6.36
CA GLU A 27 -4.78 7.12 -7.68
C GLU A 27 -3.57 8.07 -7.57
N GLU A 28 -3.66 9.09 -6.71
CA GLU A 28 -2.54 10.00 -6.45
C GLU A 28 -1.29 9.24 -5.96
N CYS A 29 -1.47 8.14 -5.24
CA CYS A 29 -0.34 7.32 -4.78
C CYS A 29 0.51 6.79 -5.94
N ARG A 30 -0.13 6.33 -7.03
CA ARG A 30 0.58 5.85 -8.22
C ARG A 30 1.32 6.98 -8.92
N GLU A 31 0.69 8.15 -9.02
CA GLU A 31 1.31 9.35 -9.63
C GLU A 31 2.52 9.85 -8.83
N ILE A 32 2.45 9.84 -7.50
CA ILE A 32 3.59 10.16 -6.62
C ILE A 32 4.78 9.22 -6.91
N CYS A 33 4.53 7.93 -7.06
CA CYS A 33 5.58 6.95 -7.34
C CYS A 33 6.15 7.12 -8.76
N LYS A 34 5.29 7.31 -9.76
CA LYS A 34 5.72 7.56 -11.15
C LYS A 34 6.56 8.83 -11.28
N ALA A 35 6.24 9.88 -10.53
CA ALA A 35 7.06 11.09 -10.47
C ALA A 35 8.48 10.84 -9.89
N LYS A 36 8.69 9.72 -9.19
CA LYS A 36 10.01 9.24 -8.74
C LYS A 36 10.66 8.24 -9.70
N GLY A 37 10.04 7.96 -10.86
CA GLY A 37 10.63 7.14 -11.92
C GLY A 37 10.37 5.64 -11.79
N PHE A 38 9.39 5.21 -10.97
CA PHE A 38 9.01 3.80 -10.87
C PHE A 38 7.49 3.63 -10.69
N ASP A 39 6.97 2.45 -11.00
CA ASP A 39 5.55 2.15 -10.91
C ASP A 39 5.31 0.89 -10.06
N PRO A 40 4.91 1.02 -8.78
CA PRO A 40 4.64 -0.13 -7.91
C PRO A 40 3.58 -1.07 -8.48
N TYR A 41 2.61 -0.53 -9.21
CA TYR A 41 1.51 -1.32 -9.77
C TYR A 41 2.05 -2.30 -10.83
N GLU A 42 2.83 -1.78 -11.79
CA GLU A 42 3.42 -2.61 -12.86
C GLU A 42 4.49 -3.57 -12.30
N ILE A 43 5.24 -3.15 -11.27
CA ILE A 43 6.19 -4.03 -10.60
C ILE A 43 5.47 -5.22 -9.95
N VAL A 44 4.39 -4.99 -9.21
CA VAL A 44 3.63 -6.06 -8.56
C VAL A 44 3.02 -7.00 -9.60
N LYS A 45 2.42 -6.48 -10.67
CA LYS A 45 1.91 -7.31 -11.78
C LYS A 45 2.98 -8.09 -12.51
N GLY A 46 4.15 -7.48 -12.74
CA GLY A 46 5.29 -8.15 -13.37
C GLY A 46 5.84 -9.29 -12.52
N ILE A 47 5.83 -9.15 -11.19
CA ILE A 47 6.27 -10.20 -10.26
C ILE A 47 5.24 -11.32 -10.15
N GLN A 48 3.96 -10.98 -10.01
CA GLN A 48 2.88 -11.95 -9.85
C GLN A 48 1.71 -11.59 -10.79
N PRO A 49 1.69 -12.11 -12.03
CA PRO A 49 0.68 -11.74 -13.03
C PRO A 49 -0.77 -12.06 -12.64
N ILE A 50 -0.95 -13.03 -11.73
CA ILE A 50 -2.28 -13.46 -11.21
C ILE A 50 -2.66 -12.76 -9.90
N CYS A 51 -1.94 -11.72 -9.48
CA CYS A 51 -2.28 -10.99 -8.26
C CYS A 51 -3.60 -10.21 -8.42
N PHE A 52 -4.29 -10.01 -7.30
CA PHE A 52 -5.47 -9.16 -7.23
C PHE A 52 -5.09 -7.69 -7.38
N GLU A 53 -6.04 -6.88 -7.85
CA GLU A 53 -5.87 -5.43 -7.96
C GLU A 53 -5.61 -4.80 -6.58
N ASN A 54 -6.21 -5.35 -5.52
CA ASN A 54 -5.91 -4.99 -4.13
C ASN A 54 -4.40 -4.99 -3.81
N ALA A 55 -3.64 -5.98 -4.28
CA ALA A 55 -2.21 -6.06 -4.00
C ALA A 55 -1.46 -4.93 -4.73
N CYS A 56 -1.74 -4.73 -6.01
CA CYS A 56 -1.10 -3.69 -6.82
C CYS A 56 -1.30 -2.30 -6.20
N TRP A 57 -2.53 -1.97 -5.82
CA TRP A 57 -2.85 -0.67 -5.22
C TRP A 57 -2.36 -0.53 -3.78
N ALA A 58 -2.32 -1.60 -2.99
CA ALA A 58 -1.76 -1.54 -1.63
C ALA A 58 -0.26 -1.21 -1.64
N TYR A 59 0.49 -1.75 -2.61
CA TYR A 59 1.90 -1.38 -2.81
C TYR A 59 2.05 0.06 -3.32
N CYS A 60 1.16 0.56 -4.19
CA CYS A 60 1.14 1.99 -4.55
C CYS A 60 0.95 2.88 -3.33
N VAL A 61 -0.05 2.58 -2.49
CA VAL A 61 -0.33 3.32 -1.25
C VAL A 61 0.87 3.31 -0.32
N GLY A 62 1.43 2.14 -0.05
CA GLY A 62 2.58 1.99 0.82
C GLY A 62 3.84 2.71 0.33
N ALA A 63 4.13 2.62 -0.98
CA ALA A 63 5.26 3.32 -1.60
C ALA A 63 5.07 4.85 -1.58
N ALA A 64 3.87 5.35 -1.86
CA ALA A 64 3.57 6.77 -1.80
C ALA A 64 3.71 7.32 -0.36
N ILE A 65 3.23 6.57 0.63
CA ILE A 65 3.41 6.89 2.06
C ILE A 65 4.91 6.96 2.39
N ALA A 66 5.72 6.01 1.92
CA ALA A 66 7.17 6.04 2.12
C ALA A 66 7.83 7.28 1.51
N ILE A 67 7.45 7.65 0.28
CA ILE A 67 7.95 8.84 -0.40
C ILE A 67 7.56 10.11 0.37
N LYS A 68 6.29 10.25 0.77
CA LYS A 68 5.79 11.40 1.54
C LYS A 68 6.44 11.52 2.91
N SER A 69 6.71 10.38 3.55
CA SER A 69 7.39 10.32 4.86
C SER A 69 8.89 10.60 4.77
N GLY A 70 9.46 10.71 3.56
CA GLY A 70 10.85 11.10 3.35
C GLY A 70 11.88 10.07 3.81
N VAL A 71 11.46 8.82 4.06
CA VAL A 71 12.35 7.75 4.55
C VAL A 71 13.47 7.48 3.56
N LYS A 72 14.64 7.09 4.08
CA LYS A 72 15.87 6.96 3.28
C LYS A 72 16.39 5.54 3.21
N THR A 73 15.96 4.68 4.12
CA THR A 73 16.43 3.30 4.19
C THR A 73 15.39 2.34 3.61
N ALA A 74 15.88 1.22 3.06
CA ALA A 74 15.01 0.15 2.58
C ALA A 74 14.13 -0.42 3.70
N ALA A 75 14.69 -0.56 4.91
CA ALA A 75 13.97 -1.07 6.07
C ALA A 75 12.80 -0.17 6.50
N GLU A 76 12.99 1.15 6.50
CA GLU A 76 11.90 2.09 6.81
C GLU A 76 10.84 2.11 5.71
N ALA A 77 11.25 2.08 4.43
CA ALA A 77 10.34 1.96 3.31
C ALA A 77 9.50 0.67 3.39
N ALA A 78 10.11 -0.46 3.74
CA ALA A 78 9.40 -1.74 3.90
C ALA A 78 8.32 -1.67 4.99
N LYS A 79 8.60 -1.03 6.14
CA LYS A 79 7.60 -0.82 7.19
C LYS A 79 6.40 -0.01 6.71
N LEU A 80 6.64 1.06 5.94
CA LEU A 80 5.57 1.91 5.39
C LEU A 80 4.80 1.22 4.26
N ILE A 81 5.45 0.36 3.49
CA ILE A 81 4.74 -0.57 2.59
C ILE A 81 3.79 -1.47 3.39
N GLY A 82 4.23 -1.95 4.55
CA GLY A 82 3.36 -2.70 5.47
C GLY A 82 2.13 -1.92 5.94
N VAL A 83 2.25 -0.61 6.16
CA VAL A 83 1.09 0.26 6.47
C VAL A 83 0.10 0.30 5.32
N GLY A 84 0.58 0.44 4.08
CA GLY A 84 -0.26 0.36 2.88
C GLY A 84 -0.95 -1.00 2.72
N LEU A 85 -0.22 -2.11 2.95
CA LEU A 85 -0.83 -3.44 2.96
C LEU A 85 -1.89 -3.59 4.05
N GLN A 86 -1.64 -3.04 5.24
CA GLN A 86 -2.59 -3.11 6.36
C GLN A 86 -3.86 -2.32 6.08
N SER A 87 -3.80 -1.17 5.39
CA SER A 87 -4.99 -0.40 5.06
C SER A 87 -5.96 -1.16 4.15
N PHE A 88 -5.45 -2.16 3.41
CA PHE A 88 -6.24 -3.09 2.60
C PHE A 88 -6.66 -4.36 3.37
N CYS A 89 -6.51 -4.44 4.69
CA CYS A 89 -7.14 -5.51 5.48
C CYS A 89 -8.58 -5.10 5.84
N LEU A 90 -9.57 -5.96 5.59
CA LEU A 90 -10.97 -5.66 5.94
C LEU A 90 -11.17 -5.77 7.45
N ASP A 91 -11.96 -4.87 8.02
CA ASP A 91 -12.33 -4.94 9.43
C ASP A 91 -13.10 -6.24 9.71
N GLY A 92 -12.74 -6.90 10.82
CA GLY A 92 -13.25 -8.22 11.20
C GLY A 92 -12.66 -9.40 10.43
N SER A 93 -11.67 -9.17 9.55
CA SER A 93 -10.91 -10.25 8.92
C SER A 93 -9.72 -10.70 9.78
N VAL A 94 -9.34 -11.97 9.68
CA VAL A 94 -8.13 -12.50 10.33
C VAL A 94 -6.87 -11.71 9.94
N ALA A 95 -6.82 -11.21 8.70
CA ALA A 95 -5.70 -10.39 8.23
C ALA A 95 -5.60 -9.05 9.00
N GLU A 96 -6.75 -8.45 9.34
CA GLU A 96 -6.79 -7.24 10.17
C GLU A 96 -6.42 -7.54 11.62
N ASP A 97 -6.97 -8.60 12.20
CA ASP A 97 -6.71 -8.94 13.61
C ASP A 97 -5.25 -9.31 13.85
N ARG A 98 -4.66 -10.10 12.94
CA ARG A 98 -3.26 -10.53 13.00
C ARG A 98 -2.28 -9.48 12.47
N LYS A 99 -2.77 -8.32 12.05
CA LYS A 99 -1.95 -7.23 11.47
C LYS A 99 -1.02 -7.72 10.37
N VAL A 100 -1.57 -8.52 9.45
CA VAL A 100 -0.79 -9.24 8.43
C VAL A 100 -0.02 -8.27 7.53
N GLY A 101 -0.61 -7.14 7.14
CA GLY A 101 0.07 -6.12 6.33
C GLY A 101 1.28 -5.52 7.05
N LEU A 102 1.12 -5.13 8.32
CA LEU A 102 2.23 -4.65 9.14
C LEU A 102 3.31 -5.73 9.33
N GLY A 103 2.89 -6.98 9.54
CA GLY A 103 3.79 -8.13 9.62
C GLY A 103 4.63 -8.32 8.36
N HIS A 104 4.03 -8.19 7.17
CA HIS A 104 4.75 -8.26 5.89
C HIS A 104 5.81 -7.16 5.78
N GLY A 105 5.45 -5.92 6.11
CA GLY A 105 6.40 -4.81 6.08
C GLY A 105 7.55 -4.98 7.08
N ASN A 106 7.25 -5.47 8.29
CA ASN A 106 8.25 -5.73 9.32
C ASN A 106 9.20 -6.87 8.94
N LEU A 107 8.71 -7.92 8.27
CA LEU A 107 9.56 -8.98 7.74
C LEU A 107 10.49 -8.45 6.64
N GLY A 108 9.95 -7.64 5.71
CA GLY A 108 10.74 -6.98 4.68
C GLY A 108 11.77 -5.98 5.23
N ALA A 109 11.60 -5.51 6.47
CA ALA A 109 12.54 -4.61 7.12
C ALA A 109 13.71 -5.32 7.82
N MET A 110 13.74 -6.65 7.83
CA MET A 110 14.84 -7.45 8.40
C MET A 110 16.01 -7.67 7.43
N LEU A 111 16.01 -6.99 6.28
CA LEU A 111 17.05 -7.01 5.26
C LEU A 111 18.35 -6.33 5.73
#